data_AF-D9WI49-F1
#
_entry.id   AF-D9WI49-F1
#
_cell.length_a   1.000
_cell.length_b   1.000
_cell.length_c   1.000
_cell.angle_alpha   90.00
_cell.angle_beta   90.00
_cell.angle_gamma   90.00
#
_symmetry.space_group_name_H-M   'P 1'
#
loop_
_entity.id
_entity.type
_entity.pdbx_description
1 polymer ?
#
loop_
_entity_poly.entity_id
_entity_poly.type
_entity_poly.pdbx_seq_one_letter_code
_entity_poly.pdbx_strand_id
1 'polypeptide(L)'
;MPYCTGPASGGRADVRIRNTALVAVMCAGLTASLTACGGEGEKADPDAGTNGVGKLPASKIESKARTAAGGADAVHLSGSLVSKGRTYKVDMKLKGKGGTGVVSTKGSRYELLRVGEELYLKADAGFWAHQGASGGHSGDAAAADKLEDKYVKVPSGDPSYKRLSGFTDKSVMLDGLLGLHGTITAGDRGEVSGVRT
;
A
#
# COMPACT_ATOMS: atom_id res chain seq x y z
N MET A 1 -49.92 50.51 -6.63
CA MET A 1 -49.71 51.45 -7.77
C MET A 1 -48.23 51.80 -7.82
N PRO A 2 -47.62 52.05 -8.99
CA PRO A 2 -47.90 51.57 -10.35
C PRO A 2 -46.66 50.85 -10.97
N TYR A 3 -46.86 49.77 -11.74
CA TYR A 3 -46.97 49.71 -13.22
C TYR A 3 -45.67 50.02 -13.97
N CYS A 4 -45.02 49.04 -14.61
CA CYS A 4 -45.33 48.37 -15.90
C CYS A 4 -44.83 49.14 -17.13
N THR A 5 -44.21 48.40 -18.04
CA THR A 5 -44.22 48.48 -19.53
C THR A 5 -43.09 47.52 -19.99
N GLY A 6 -43.27 46.35 -20.62
CA GLY A 6 -44.24 45.85 -21.61
C GLY A 6 -43.72 46.14 -23.05
N PRO A 7 -44.12 45.41 -24.10
CA PRO A 7 -44.37 43.96 -24.28
C PRO A 7 -43.65 43.43 -25.57
N ALA A 8 -43.41 42.12 -25.75
CA ALA A 8 -44.18 41.10 -26.50
C ALA A 8 -44.12 41.10 -28.05
N SER A 9 -44.04 39.86 -28.56
CA SER A 9 -44.55 39.36 -29.86
C SER A 9 -43.83 39.87 -31.12
N GLY A 10 -43.50 39.04 -32.10
CA GLY A 10 -44.23 37.88 -32.62
C GLY A 10 -44.66 38.25 -34.05
N GLY A 11 -44.36 37.40 -35.03
CA GLY A 11 -44.84 37.63 -36.39
C GLY A 11 -44.08 36.84 -37.43
N ARG A 12 -44.77 35.85 -37.99
CA ARG A 12 -44.34 34.93 -39.05
C ARG A 12 -44.51 35.57 -40.43
N ALA A 13 -44.03 34.80 -41.43
CA ALA A 13 -44.24 34.91 -42.87
C ALA A 13 -43.22 35.86 -43.54
N ASP A 14 -42.61 35.55 -44.69
CA ASP A 14 -43.15 34.83 -45.83
C ASP A 14 -42.11 34.07 -46.64
N VAL A 15 -42.66 33.10 -47.36
CA VAL A 15 -42.13 32.20 -48.37
C VAL A 15 -41.22 32.88 -49.40
N ARG A 16 -40.06 32.28 -49.67
CA ARG A 16 -39.50 32.24 -51.05
C ARG A 16 -39.05 30.84 -51.40
N ILE A 17 -39.96 30.13 -52.06
CA ILE A 17 -39.67 28.97 -52.90
C ILE A 17 -38.80 29.46 -54.07
N ARG A 18 -37.59 28.92 -54.22
CA ARG A 18 -36.92 28.85 -55.51
C ARG A 18 -36.46 27.42 -55.73
N ASN A 19 -37.30 26.74 -56.48
CA ASN A 19 -37.14 25.40 -57.02
C ASN A 19 -35.98 25.41 -58.03
N THR A 20 -34.94 24.60 -57.83
CA THR A 20 -34.01 24.27 -58.93
C THR A 20 -33.50 22.84 -58.77
N ALA A 21 -34.03 22.00 -59.66
CA ALA A 21 -33.41 20.86 -60.32
C ALA A 21 -32.69 19.78 -59.49
N LEU A 22 -33.40 18.64 -59.40
CA LEU A 22 -32.90 17.27 -59.43
C LEU A 22 -31.52 17.09 -60.11
N VAL A 23 -30.58 16.52 -59.36
CA VAL A 23 -29.60 15.57 -59.89
C VAL A 23 -29.58 14.38 -58.93
N ALA A 24 -30.25 13.30 -59.34
CA ALA A 24 -30.19 12.00 -58.69
C ALA A 24 -28.89 11.32 -59.10
N VAL A 25 -28.01 11.04 -58.14
CA VAL A 25 -26.92 10.07 -58.30
C VAL A 25 -27.19 8.94 -57.33
N MET A 26 -27.79 7.88 -57.86
CA MET A 26 -27.84 6.55 -57.25
C MET A 26 -26.41 5.98 -57.25
N CYS A 27 -25.81 5.85 -56.07
CA CYS A 27 -24.73 4.90 -55.84
C CYS A 27 -25.28 3.80 -54.92
N ALA A 28 -25.74 2.71 -55.52
CA ALA A 28 -25.92 1.43 -54.86
C ALA A 28 -24.58 0.67 -54.91
N GLY A 29 -24.01 0.40 -53.74
CA GLY A 29 -22.84 -0.45 -53.54
C GLY A 29 -22.69 -0.73 -52.04
N LEU A 30 -23.34 -1.78 -51.54
CA LEU A 30 -22.76 -3.07 -51.14
C LEU A 30 -21.76 -3.00 -49.96
N THR A 31 -22.30 -3.42 -48.80
CA THR A 31 -21.68 -4.27 -47.76
C THR A 31 -20.50 -3.75 -46.94
N ALA A 32 -20.79 -3.32 -45.71
CA ALA A 32 -20.20 -3.90 -44.50
C ALA A 32 -21.13 -3.62 -43.31
N SER A 33 -22.02 -4.57 -43.05
CA SER A 33 -22.60 -4.78 -41.72
C SER A 33 -21.46 -5.05 -40.73
N LEU A 34 -21.04 -4.05 -39.98
CA LEU A 34 -20.37 -4.28 -38.69
C LEU A 34 -21.44 -4.34 -37.60
N THR A 35 -22.24 -5.41 -37.69
CA THR A 35 -22.65 -6.13 -36.48
C THR A 35 -21.38 -6.53 -35.75
N ALA A 36 -20.95 -5.72 -34.78
CA ALA A 36 -20.35 -6.25 -33.56
C ALA A 36 -21.46 -6.26 -32.49
N CYS A 37 -22.53 -7.04 -32.72
CA CYS A 37 -22.84 -8.15 -31.82
C CYS A 37 -21.63 -8.66 -31.04
N GLY A 38 -21.71 -8.56 -29.72
CA GLY A 38 -20.73 -9.12 -28.80
C GLY A 38 -21.13 -8.93 -27.34
N GLY A 39 -22.34 -9.35 -26.97
CA GLY A 39 -22.69 -9.66 -25.58
C GLY A 39 -23.38 -8.56 -24.78
N GLU A 40 -24.71 -8.53 -24.85
CA GLU A 40 -25.51 -8.22 -23.67
C GLU A 40 -25.14 -9.26 -22.59
N GLY A 41 -24.41 -8.85 -21.56
CA GLY A 41 -24.26 -9.64 -20.32
C GLY A 41 -22.90 -10.26 -20.00
N GLU A 42 -21.85 -10.08 -20.80
CA GLU A 42 -20.50 -10.48 -20.35
C GLU A 42 -19.99 -9.39 -19.38
N LYS A 43 -20.09 -9.62 -18.07
CA LYS A 43 -19.43 -8.74 -17.09
C LYS A 43 -17.96 -8.68 -17.45
N ALA A 44 -17.46 -7.48 -17.72
CA ALA A 44 -16.04 -7.24 -17.99
C ALA A 44 -15.20 -7.96 -16.94
N ASP A 45 -14.31 -8.85 -17.38
CA ASP A 45 -13.45 -9.63 -16.49
C ASP A 45 -12.63 -8.66 -15.63
N PRO A 46 -12.90 -8.58 -14.33
CA PRO A 46 -12.23 -7.61 -13.48
C PRO A 46 -10.74 -7.90 -13.30
N ASP A 47 -10.29 -9.11 -13.68
CA ASP A 47 -8.88 -9.53 -13.66
C ASP A 47 -8.23 -9.47 -15.04
N ALA A 48 -8.90 -8.92 -16.06
CA ALA A 48 -8.32 -8.69 -17.38
C ALA A 48 -7.03 -7.84 -17.27
N GLY A 49 -5.95 -8.31 -17.91
CA GLY A 49 -4.63 -7.66 -17.86
C GLY A 49 -3.86 -7.82 -16.54
N THR A 50 -4.32 -8.65 -15.60
CA THR A 50 -3.54 -9.00 -14.39
C THR A 50 -2.61 -10.20 -14.62
N ASN A 51 -1.81 -10.53 -13.61
CA ASN A 51 -1.00 -11.76 -13.54
C ASN A 51 -1.82 -13.05 -13.31
N GLY A 52 -3.17 -12.96 -13.34
CA GLY A 52 -4.08 -14.10 -13.18
C GLY A 52 -4.21 -14.63 -11.75
N VAL A 53 -3.52 -14.03 -10.76
CA VAL A 53 -3.60 -14.49 -9.36
C VAL A 53 -5.01 -14.30 -8.79
N GLY A 54 -5.70 -13.20 -9.13
CA GLY A 54 -7.06 -12.90 -8.63
C GLY A 54 -8.13 -13.94 -9.01
N LYS A 55 -7.86 -14.79 -10.00
CA LYS A 55 -8.77 -15.87 -10.44
C LYS A 55 -8.59 -17.17 -9.67
N LEU A 56 -7.57 -17.27 -8.82
CA LEU A 56 -7.23 -18.50 -8.11
C LEU A 56 -8.05 -18.66 -6.83
N PRO A 57 -8.22 -19.89 -6.32
CA PRO A 57 -8.75 -20.10 -4.98
C PRO A 57 -7.91 -19.36 -3.92
N ALA A 58 -8.54 -18.88 -2.85
CA ALA A 58 -7.91 -18.01 -1.87
C ALA A 58 -6.62 -18.59 -1.25
N SER A 59 -6.57 -19.90 -1.00
CA SER A 59 -5.36 -20.57 -0.52
C SER A 59 -4.20 -20.58 -1.53
N LYS A 60 -4.50 -20.58 -2.83
CA LYS A 60 -3.49 -20.45 -3.89
C LYS A 60 -3.03 -19.01 -4.06
N ILE A 61 -3.91 -18.03 -3.86
CA ILE A 61 -3.54 -16.61 -3.79
C ILE A 61 -2.54 -16.40 -2.64
N GLU A 62 -2.90 -16.84 -1.43
CA GLU A 62 -2.05 -16.74 -0.25
C GLU A 62 -0.69 -17.41 -0.47
N SER A 63 -0.69 -18.66 -0.93
CA SER A 63 0.55 -19.40 -1.17
C SER A 63 1.46 -18.68 -2.18
N LYS A 64 0.92 -18.22 -3.31
CA LYS A 64 1.70 -17.47 -4.30
C LYS A 64 2.21 -16.14 -3.75
N ALA A 65 1.39 -15.41 -3.00
CA ALA A 65 1.78 -14.15 -2.39
C ALA A 65 2.93 -14.35 -1.38
N ARG A 66 2.85 -15.37 -0.53
CA ARG A 66 3.92 -15.74 0.42
C ARG A 66 5.21 -16.14 -0.30
N THR A 67 5.11 -16.96 -1.34
CA THR A 67 6.29 -17.35 -2.15
C THR A 67 6.94 -16.13 -2.79
N ALA A 68 6.15 -15.24 -3.39
CA ALA A 68 6.66 -14.01 -4.01
C ALA A 68 7.36 -13.10 -2.98
N ALA A 69 6.73 -12.86 -1.83
CA ALA A 69 7.30 -12.04 -0.76
C ALA A 69 8.57 -12.67 -0.16
N GLY A 70 8.57 -13.98 0.10
CA GLY A 70 9.72 -14.70 0.65
C GLY A 70 10.91 -14.72 -0.33
N GLY A 71 10.63 -14.87 -1.63
CA GLY A 71 11.62 -14.90 -2.70
C GLY A 71 12.20 -13.53 -3.08
N ALA A 72 11.58 -12.42 -2.68
CA ALA A 72 12.10 -11.08 -2.98
C ALA A 72 13.43 -10.80 -2.24
N ASP A 73 14.43 -10.24 -2.92
CA ASP A 73 15.74 -9.94 -2.31
C ASP A 73 15.64 -8.97 -1.12
N ALA A 74 14.73 -8.01 -1.24
CA ALA A 74 14.41 -7.03 -0.22
C ALA A 74 12.92 -6.68 -0.22
N VAL A 75 12.42 -6.26 0.93
CA VAL A 75 11.04 -5.81 1.13
C VAL A 75 11.00 -4.55 1.97
N HIS A 76 9.93 -3.77 1.81
CA HIS A 76 9.57 -2.68 2.70
C HIS A 76 8.28 -3.05 3.44
N LEU A 77 8.33 -3.05 4.76
CA LEU A 77 7.21 -3.36 5.63
C LEU A 77 6.84 -2.11 6.42
N SER A 78 5.61 -1.64 6.25
CA SER A 78 5.07 -0.52 7.02
C SER A 78 3.70 -0.88 7.59
N GLY A 79 3.45 -0.52 8.85
CA GLY A 79 2.15 -0.80 9.47
C GLY A 79 2.21 -0.94 10.99
N SER A 80 1.14 -1.51 11.55
CA SER A 80 1.04 -1.82 12.97
C SER A 80 0.97 -3.33 13.18
N LEU A 81 1.75 -3.86 14.12
CA LEU A 81 1.71 -5.26 14.52
C LEU A 81 1.42 -5.36 16.02
N VAL A 82 0.75 -6.45 16.41
CA VAL A 82 0.46 -6.75 17.81
C VAL A 82 1.30 -7.96 18.23
N SER A 83 2.08 -7.81 19.30
CA SER A 83 2.87 -8.89 19.87
C SER A 83 2.81 -8.84 21.39
N LYS A 84 2.44 -9.96 22.02
CA LYS A 84 2.29 -10.09 23.49
C LYS A 84 1.42 -8.98 24.09
N GLY A 85 0.30 -8.67 23.44
CA GLY A 85 -0.64 -7.62 23.88
C GLY A 85 -0.15 -6.18 23.70
N ARG A 86 0.99 -5.96 23.04
CA ARG A 86 1.52 -4.62 22.74
C ARG A 86 1.49 -4.34 21.24
N THR A 87 1.07 -3.14 20.89
CA THR A 87 1.10 -2.64 19.51
C THR A 87 2.43 -1.95 19.23
N TYR A 88 3.05 -2.34 18.12
CA TYR A 88 4.25 -1.72 17.58
C TYR A 88 3.91 -1.18 16.20
N LYS A 89 4.29 0.08 15.94
CA LYS A 89 4.33 0.62 14.59
C LYS A 89 5.71 0.35 14.01
N VAL A 90 5.76 -0.15 12.79
CA VAL A 90 7.00 -0.49 12.09
C VAL A 90 7.05 0.21 10.74
N ASP A 91 8.24 0.62 10.35
CA ASP A 91 8.61 1.05 9.00
C ASP A 91 10.02 0.52 8.75
N MET A 92 10.11 -0.65 8.11
CA MET A 92 11.33 -1.46 8.02
C MET A 92 11.66 -1.81 6.58
N LYS A 93 12.91 -1.58 6.18
CA LYS A 93 13.50 -2.09 4.94
C LYS A 93 14.35 -3.31 5.28
N LEU A 94 13.97 -4.47 4.76
CA LEU A 94 14.55 -5.75 5.15
C LEU A 94 15.16 -6.46 3.94
N LYS A 95 16.28 -7.14 4.17
CA LYS A 95 16.95 -8.04 3.21
C LYS A 95 17.42 -9.30 3.93
N GLY A 96 17.98 -10.26 3.20
CA GLY A 96 18.34 -11.58 3.76
C GLY A 96 19.29 -11.56 4.97
N LYS A 97 20.21 -10.59 5.08
CA LYS A 97 21.21 -10.49 6.17
C LYS A 97 21.12 -9.18 6.95
N GLY A 98 19.91 -8.67 7.15
CA GLY A 98 19.69 -7.51 8.00
C GLY A 98 18.63 -6.56 7.45
N GLY A 99 18.57 -5.39 8.05
CA GLY A 99 17.55 -4.41 7.73
C GLY A 99 17.74 -3.13 8.51
N THR A 100 16.99 -2.12 8.15
CA THR A 100 16.98 -0.84 8.84
C THR A 100 15.60 -0.24 8.85
N GLY A 101 15.29 0.54 9.86
CA GLY A 101 14.01 1.20 9.95
C GLY A 101 13.68 1.64 11.35
N VAL A 102 12.44 2.04 11.52
CA VAL A 102 11.94 2.60 12.76
C VAL A 102 10.90 1.68 13.38
N VAL A 103 11.01 1.52 14.69
CA VAL A 103 9.99 0.90 15.53
C VAL A 103 9.47 1.94 16.51
N SER A 104 8.15 2.00 16.69
CA SER A 104 7.51 2.90 17.65
C SER A 104 6.46 2.19 18.49
N THR A 105 6.39 2.53 19.77
CA THR A 105 5.36 2.10 20.73
C THR A 105 4.73 3.31 21.41
N LYS A 106 3.76 3.11 22.32
CA LYS A 106 3.02 4.20 22.99
C LYS A 106 3.91 5.21 23.74
N GLY A 107 5.16 4.89 24.04
CA GLY A 107 6.08 5.79 24.76
C GLY A 107 7.53 5.72 24.31
N SER A 108 7.82 5.14 23.14
CA SER A 108 9.19 5.07 22.65
C SER A 108 9.25 4.97 21.13
N ARG A 109 10.27 5.57 20.54
CA ARG A 109 10.61 5.47 19.12
C ARG A 109 12.11 5.24 19.02
N TYR A 110 12.51 4.25 18.24
CA TYR A 110 13.92 3.96 18.02
C TYR A 110 14.16 3.43 16.61
N GLU A 111 15.36 3.68 16.12
CA GLU A 111 15.86 3.18 14.86
C GLU A 111 16.67 1.91 15.10
N LEU A 112 16.51 0.94 14.20
CA LEU A 112 17.33 -0.27 14.16
C LEU A 112 18.14 -0.27 12.87
N LEU A 113 19.38 -0.75 13.00
CA LEU A 113 20.24 -1.07 11.86
C LEU A 113 20.90 -2.42 12.13
N ARG A 114 20.71 -3.37 11.23
CA ARG A 114 21.38 -4.67 11.29
C ARG A 114 22.17 -4.95 10.03
N VAL A 115 23.43 -5.34 10.21
CA VAL A 115 24.34 -5.78 9.14
C VAL A 115 24.92 -7.13 9.55
N GLY A 116 24.47 -8.21 8.92
CA GLY A 116 24.84 -9.56 9.35
C GLY A 116 24.31 -9.87 10.75
N GLU A 117 25.22 -10.08 11.70
CA GLU A 117 24.91 -10.30 13.12
C GLU A 117 25.09 -9.04 13.96
N GLU A 118 25.54 -7.95 13.35
CA GLU A 118 25.79 -6.70 14.05
C GLU A 118 24.50 -5.89 14.09
N LEU A 119 23.94 -5.73 15.28
CA LEU A 119 22.72 -4.98 15.53
C LEU A 119 23.05 -3.69 16.27
N TYR A 120 22.49 -2.60 15.77
CA TYR A 120 22.63 -1.27 16.32
C TYR A 120 21.27 -0.66 16.60
N LEU A 121 21.20 0.08 17.69
CA LEU A 121 20.03 0.81 18.16
C LEU A 121 20.37 2.29 18.23
N LYS A 122 19.52 3.13 17.67
CA LYS A 122 19.58 4.59 17.83
C LYS A 122 18.26 5.07 18.45
N ALA A 123 18.37 5.91 19.47
CA ALA A 123 17.23 6.47 20.19
C ALA A 123 17.57 7.86 20.75
N ASP A 124 16.55 8.55 21.23
CA ASP A 124 16.68 9.87 21.87
C ASP A 124 17.29 9.78 23.28
N ALA A 125 17.70 10.93 23.82
CA ALA A 125 18.26 11.04 25.17
C ALA A 125 17.32 10.48 26.25
N GLY A 126 15.99 10.66 26.10
CA GLY A 126 14.99 10.14 27.03
C GLY A 126 15.03 8.61 27.13
N PHE A 127 15.14 7.92 25.98
CA PHE A 127 15.30 6.47 25.93
C PHE A 127 16.55 6.01 26.67
N TRP A 128 17.70 6.66 26.45
CA TRP A 128 18.97 6.30 27.10
C TRP A 128 18.95 6.55 28.61
N ALA A 129 18.34 7.64 29.06
CA ALA A 129 18.19 7.95 30.48
C ALA A 129 17.35 6.88 31.22
N HIS A 130 16.29 6.37 30.58
CA HIS A 130 15.44 5.32 31.16
C HIS A 130 16.05 3.92 31.10
N GLN A 131 16.88 3.62 30.10
CA GLN A 131 17.52 2.30 29.97
C GLN A 131 18.64 2.09 31.00
N GLY A 132 19.42 3.13 31.32
CA GLY A 132 20.48 3.06 32.34
C GLY A 132 19.95 2.58 33.70
N ALA A 133 18.80 3.11 34.13
CA ALA A 133 18.17 2.76 35.40
C ALA A 133 17.85 1.25 35.56
N SER A 134 17.68 0.50 34.46
CA SER A 134 17.41 -0.95 34.51
C SER A 134 18.69 -1.82 34.51
N GLY A 135 19.86 -1.23 34.22
CA GLY A 135 21.17 -1.91 34.14
C GLY A 135 22.06 -1.72 35.38
N GLY A 136 21.51 -1.24 36.50
CA GLY A 136 22.25 -1.04 37.76
C GLY A 136 23.22 0.15 37.76
N HIS A 137 23.22 0.97 36.70
CA HIS A 137 23.97 2.21 36.63
C HIS A 137 22.95 3.32 36.45
N SER A 138 22.80 4.26 37.40
CA SER A 138 21.97 5.43 37.15
C SER A 138 22.41 6.04 35.82
N GLY A 139 21.53 6.05 34.82
CA GLY A 139 21.86 6.63 33.52
C GLY A 139 22.25 8.08 33.75
N ASP A 140 23.53 8.38 33.64
CA ASP A 140 24.01 9.76 33.76
C ASP A 140 23.36 10.55 32.63
N ALA A 141 22.64 11.63 32.95
CA ALA A 141 22.02 12.48 31.93
C ALA A 141 23.07 12.95 30.89
N ALA A 142 24.29 13.24 31.36
CA ALA A 142 25.42 13.58 30.50
C ALA A 142 25.89 12.44 29.59
N ALA A 143 25.65 11.17 29.95
CA ALA A 143 25.91 10.03 29.08
C ALA A 143 24.75 9.83 28.08
N ALA A 144 23.51 10.04 28.50
CA ALA A 144 22.35 9.98 27.62
C ALA A 144 22.44 11.01 26.48
N ASP A 145 22.84 12.25 26.79
CA ASP A 145 23.03 13.32 25.80
C ASP A 145 24.12 12.99 24.77
N LYS A 146 25.15 12.25 25.16
CA LYS A 146 26.24 11.83 24.25
C LYS A 146 25.81 10.70 23.30
N LEU A 147 24.82 9.91 23.71
CA LEU A 147 24.31 8.76 22.96
C LEU A 147 23.10 9.12 22.10
N GLU A 148 22.49 10.28 22.35
CA GLU A 148 21.46 10.83 21.49
C GLU A 148 21.93 10.81 20.03
N ASP A 149 21.04 10.32 19.16
CA ASP A 149 21.27 10.19 17.74
C ASP A 149 22.47 9.31 17.32
N LYS A 150 23.07 8.55 18.24
CA LYS A 150 24.13 7.58 17.92
C LYS A 150 23.57 6.18 17.79
N TYR A 151 24.15 5.43 16.84
CA TYR A 151 23.96 3.99 16.75
C TYR A 151 24.84 3.30 17.78
N VAL A 152 24.23 2.71 18.79
CA VAL A 152 24.88 1.92 19.83
C VAL A 152 24.74 0.45 19.49
N LYS A 153 25.85 -0.29 19.48
CA LYS A 153 25.86 -1.73 19.23
C LYS A 153 25.15 -2.46 20.38
N VAL A 154 24.21 -3.33 20.03
CA VAL A 154 23.52 -4.22 20.97
C VAL A 154 24.33 -5.51 21.09
N PRO A 155 24.86 -5.87 22.26
CA PRO A 155 25.62 -7.10 22.43
C PRO A 155 24.76 -8.33 22.13
N SER A 156 25.29 -9.32 21.39
CA SER A 156 24.54 -10.53 21.01
C SER A 156 24.11 -11.40 22.21
N GLY A 157 24.82 -11.29 23.34
CA GLY A 157 24.46 -11.93 24.60
C GLY A 157 23.35 -11.21 25.38
N ASP A 158 22.98 -9.99 25.00
CA ASP A 158 21.91 -9.25 25.68
C ASP A 158 20.53 -9.82 25.30
N PRO A 159 19.60 -10.05 26.25
CA PRO A 159 18.23 -10.50 25.95
C PRO A 159 17.48 -9.59 24.95
N SER A 160 17.83 -8.31 24.90
CA SER A 160 17.27 -7.31 23.98
C SER A 160 17.72 -7.56 22.54
N TYR A 161 18.89 -8.16 22.31
CA TYR A 161 19.34 -8.50 20.96
C TYR A 161 18.31 -9.38 20.25
N LYS A 162 17.89 -10.50 20.87
CA LYS A 162 16.91 -11.42 20.26
C LYS A 162 15.56 -10.74 19.98
N ARG A 163 15.13 -9.83 20.85
CA ARG A 163 13.87 -9.10 20.70
C ARG A 163 13.94 -8.11 19.54
N LEU A 164 15.02 -7.33 19.48
CA LEU A 164 15.21 -6.29 18.48
C LEU A 164 15.57 -6.87 17.11
N SER A 165 16.39 -7.94 17.08
CA SER A 165 16.81 -8.59 15.85
C SER A 165 15.63 -9.15 15.05
N GLY A 166 14.54 -9.56 15.72
CA GLY A 166 13.32 -10.04 15.09
C GLY A 166 12.67 -9.00 14.17
N PHE A 167 12.72 -7.71 14.52
CA PHE A 167 12.19 -6.64 13.65
C PHE A 167 13.04 -6.41 12.39
N THR A 168 14.30 -6.87 12.41
CA THR A 168 15.25 -6.72 11.29
C THR A 168 15.45 -8.01 10.49
N ASP A 169 14.68 -9.05 10.80
CA ASP A 169 14.74 -10.34 10.14
C ASP A 169 13.58 -10.48 9.14
N LYS A 170 13.92 -10.57 7.84
CA LYS A 170 12.92 -10.62 6.77
C LYS A 170 11.99 -11.82 6.92
N SER A 171 12.53 -12.99 7.18
CA SER A 171 11.75 -14.23 7.23
C SER A 171 10.82 -14.22 8.44
N VAL A 172 11.35 -13.86 9.62
CA VAL A 172 10.53 -13.77 10.85
C VAL A 172 9.39 -12.77 10.69
N MET A 173 9.66 -11.60 10.08
CA MET A 173 8.63 -10.59 9.86
C MET A 173 7.57 -11.05 8.85
N LEU A 174 7.98 -11.65 7.72
CA LEU A 174 7.03 -12.14 6.72
C LEU A 174 6.19 -13.31 7.26
N ASP A 175 6.78 -14.23 8.00
CA ASP A 175 6.07 -15.37 8.59
C ASP A 175 5.01 -14.90 9.60
N GLY A 176 5.36 -13.93 10.44
CA GLY A 176 4.45 -13.35 11.44
C GLY A 176 3.36 -12.46 10.85
N LEU A 177 3.55 -11.87 9.66
CA LEU A 177 2.62 -10.91 9.05
C LEU A 177 1.75 -11.51 7.95
N LEU A 178 2.29 -12.42 7.16
CA LEU A 178 1.55 -13.06 6.07
C LEU A 178 0.79 -14.30 6.53
N GLY A 179 1.00 -14.70 7.79
CA GLY A 179 0.25 -15.68 8.57
C GLY A 179 -1.27 -15.49 8.56
N LEU A 180 -1.99 -15.96 7.53
CA LEU A 180 -3.45 -16.00 7.58
C LEU A 180 -3.93 -17.15 8.47
N HIS A 181 -4.90 -16.86 9.33
CA HIS A 181 -5.52 -17.83 10.24
C HIS A 181 -7.03 -17.90 10.00
N GLY A 182 -7.62 -19.07 10.25
CA GLY A 182 -9.05 -19.31 10.04
C GLY A 182 -9.40 -19.63 8.59
N THR A 183 -10.68 -19.48 8.24
CA THR A 183 -11.16 -19.71 6.87
C THR A 183 -10.68 -18.59 5.97
N ILE A 184 -9.88 -18.94 4.96
CA ILE A 184 -9.31 -17.99 4.01
C ILE A 184 -10.27 -17.82 2.82
N THR A 185 -10.69 -16.59 2.57
CA THR A 185 -11.52 -16.20 1.42
C THR A 185 -10.83 -15.11 0.60
N ALA A 186 -11.18 -15.01 -0.68
CA ALA A 186 -10.79 -13.86 -1.49
C ALA A 186 -11.70 -12.68 -1.15
N GLY A 187 -11.11 -11.51 -0.89
CA GLY A 187 -11.84 -10.28 -0.66
C GLY A 187 -12.23 -9.57 -1.95
N ASP A 188 -12.81 -8.38 -1.81
CA ASP A 188 -13.06 -7.47 -2.92
C ASP A 188 -11.74 -6.97 -3.52
N ARG A 189 -11.79 -6.58 -4.80
CA ARG A 189 -10.65 -5.99 -5.50
C ARG A 189 -10.36 -4.60 -4.97
N GLY A 190 -9.08 -4.28 -4.85
CA GLY A 190 -8.61 -3.04 -4.26
C GLY A 190 -7.33 -2.53 -4.90
N GLU A 191 -6.66 -1.62 -4.19
CA GLU A 191 -5.40 -1.05 -4.62
C GLU A 191 -4.45 -0.91 -3.42
N VAL A 192 -3.19 -1.29 -3.61
CA VAL A 192 -2.11 -1.11 -2.65
C VAL A 192 -0.98 -0.36 -3.36
N SER A 193 -0.71 0.87 -2.90
CA SER A 193 0.36 1.72 -3.45
C SER A 193 0.30 1.91 -4.99
N GLY A 194 -0.88 2.13 -5.57
CA GLY A 194 -1.02 2.24 -7.03
C GLY A 194 -1.19 0.91 -7.77
N VAL A 195 -1.08 -0.23 -7.08
CA VAL A 195 -1.15 -1.57 -7.70
C VAL A 195 -2.47 -2.24 -7.36
N ARG A 196 -3.23 -2.64 -8.38
CA ARG A 196 -4.49 -3.37 -8.24
C ARG A 196 -4.28 -4.73 -7.59
N THR A 197 -5.14 -5.08 -6.62
CA THR A 197 -5.13 -6.37 -5.88
C THR A 197 -6.46 -7.08 -5.95
#